data_AF-A0A6J4JIP0-F1
#
_entry.id   AF-A0A6J4JIP0-F1
#
_cell.length_a   1.000
_cell.length_b   1.000
_cell.length_c   1.000
_cell.angle_alpha   90.00
_cell.angle_beta   90.00
_cell.angle_gamma   90.00
#
_symmetry.space_group_name_H-M   'P 1'
#
loop_
_entity.id
_entity.type
_entity.pdbx_description
1 polymer ?
#
loop_
_entity_poly.entity_id
_entity_poly.type
_entity_poly.pdbx_seq_one_letter_code
_entity_poly.pdbx_strand_id
1 'polypeptide(L)' 'MTGQPCATLTENGRVATAIALTSGEDGVFQLVWMMSPDKLHLVMLP' A
#
# COMPACT_ATOMS: atom_id res chain seq x y z
N MET A 1 13.14 7.57 11.60
CA MET A 1 12.14 6.50 11.43
C MET A 1 10.77 7.16 11.50
N THR A 2 10.16 7.45 10.36
CA THR A 2 8.84 8.10 10.27
C THR A 2 7.79 7.03 10.61
N GLY A 3 7.32 7.00 11.85
CA GLY A 3 6.46 5.96 12.43
C GLY A 3 5.02 5.91 11.89
N GLN A 4 4.83 6.03 10.58
CA GLN A 4 3.54 5.83 9.94
C GLN A 4 3.16 4.34 9.97
N PRO A 5 1.94 3.98 10.43
CA PRO A 5 1.45 2.63 10.33
C PRO A 5 1.50 2.13 8.88
N CYS A 6 2.14 0.98 8.68
CA CYS A 6 2.27 0.35 7.38
C CYS A 6 1.99 -1.15 7.51
N ALA A 7 1.26 -1.69 6.53
CA ALA A 7 1.00 -3.12 6.42
C ALA A 7 1.34 -3.60 5.01
N THR A 8 1.87 -4.82 4.91
CA THR A 8 2.19 -5.46 3.63
C THR A 8 1.44 -6.78 3.50
N LEU A 9 0.85 -7.02 2.33
CA LEU A 9 0.43 -8.37 1.94
C LEU A 9 1.58 -9.01 1.16
N THR A 10 2.04 -10.16 1.64
CA THR A 10 3.13 -10.93 1.03
C THR A 10 2.59 -12.24 0.49
N GLU A 11 2.93 -12.55 -0.76
CA GLU A 11 2.60 -13.82 -1.41
C GLU A 11 3.91 -14.46 -1.89
N ASN A 12 4.12 -15.74 -1.56
CA ASN A 12 5.32 -16.49 -1.96
C ASN A 12 6.64 -15.77 -1.61
N GLY A 13 6.68 -15.10 -0.46
CA GLY A 13 7.85 -14.33 0.01
C GLY A 13 8.09 -13.01 -0.72
N ARG A 14 7.18 -12.58 -1.62
CA ARG A 14 7.24 -11.28 -2.32
C ARG A 14 6.11 -10.38 -1.85
N VAL A 15 6.41 -9.12 -1.53
CA VAL A 15 5.39 -8.13 -1.20
C VAL A 15 4.54 -7.89 -2.46
N ALA A 16 3.27 -8.27 -2.38
CA ALA A 16 2.31 -8.04 -3.47
C ALA A 16 1.75 -6.62 -3.41
N THR A 17 1.50 -6.12 -2.20
CA THR A 17 1.03 -4.75 -1.95
C THR A 17 1.46 -4.24 -0.58
N ALA A 18 1.61 -2.93 -0.48
CA ALA A 18 1.81 -2.21 0.77
C ALA A 18 0.76 -1.10 0.91
N ILE A 19 0.27 -0.93 2.13
CA ILE A 19 -0.61 0.15 2.52
C ILE A 19 0.07 0.92 3.65
N ALA A 20 0.20 2.24 3.48
CA ALA A 20 0.62 3.16 4.52
C ALA A 20 -0.52 4.09 4.89
N LEU A 21 -0.72 4.28 6.20
CA LEU A 21 -1.76 5.12 6.76
C LEU A 21 -1.14 6.35 7.43
N THR A 22 -1.69 7.52 7.13
CA THR A 22 -1.50 8.71 7.95
C THR A 22 -2.79 8.99 8.69
N SER A 23 -2.78 8.87 10.02
CA SER A 23 -3.88 9.26 10.89
C SER A 23 -3.61 10.62 11.55
N GLY A 24 -4.66 11.40 11.76
CA GLY A 24 -4.69 12.59 12.60
C GLY A 24 -5.74 12.45 13.71
N GLU A 25 -5.95 13.51 14.49
CA GLU A 25 -6.92 13.52 15.60
C GLU A 25 -8.36 13.22 15.14
N ASP A 26 -8.71 13.62 13.92
CA ASP A 26 -10.05 13.42 13.33
C ASP A 26 -10.17 12.10 12.52
N GLY A 27 -9.17 11.22 12.57
CA GLY A 27 -9.19 9.92 11.90
C GLY A 27 -8.19 9.79 10.75
N VAL A 28 -8.58 9.13 9.65
CA VAL A 28 -7.67 8.83 8.53
C VAL A 28 -7.50 10.04 7.61
N PHE A 29 -6.31 10.62 7.60
CA PHE A 29 -5.98 11.75 6.72
C PHE A 29 -5.53 11.29 5.33
N GLN A 30 -4.76 10.19 5.26
CA GLN A 30 -4.22 9.70 4.01
C GLN A 30 -4.07 8.19 4.02
N LEU A 31 -4.42 7.57 2.91
CA LEU A 31 -4.11 6.18 2.60
C LEU A 31 -3.25 6.15 1.34
N VAL A 32 -2.04 5.61 1.44
CA VAL A 32 -1.18 5.33 0.29
C VAL A 32 -1.21 3.84 0.04
N TRP A 33 -1.67 3.44 -1.15
CA TRP A 33 -1.60 2.06 -1.62
C TRP A 33 -0.58 1.97 -2.75
N MET A 34 0.42 1.11 -2.56
CA MET A 34 1.36 0.71 -3.61
C MET A 34 1.21 -0.78 -3.95
N MET A 35 0.92 -1.09 -5.20
CA MET A 35 1.01 -2.46 -5.74
C MET A 35 2.43 -2.72 -6.25
N SER A 36 2.92 -3.95 -6.09
CA SER A 36 4.14 -4.38 -6.77
C SER A 36 3.98 -4.23 -8.29
N PRO A 37 4.95 -3.65 -9.01
CA PRO A 37 4.91 -3.56 -10.46
C PRO A 37 4.70 -4.93 -11.13
N ASP A 38 5.28 -5.99 -10.55
CA ASP A 38 5.13 -7.39 -10.97
C ASP A 38 3.68 -7.92 -10.82
N LYS A 39 2.75 -7.14 -10.22
CA LYS A 39 1.33 -7.48 -10.13
C LYS A 39 0.46 -6.59 -11.03
N LEU A 40 1.03 -5.56 -11.66
CA LEU A 40 0.35 -4.66 -12.61
C LEU A 40 0.34 -5.21 -14.04
N HIS A 41 0.17 -6.53 -14.21
CA HIS A 41 0.18 -7.17 -15.53
C HIS A 41 -1.08 -6.92 -16.37
N LEU A 42 -2.09 -6.27 -15.81
CA LEU A 42 -3.30 -5.90 -16.54
C LEU A 42 -3.80 -4.53 -16.08
N VAL A 43 -3.29 -3.47 -16.70
CA VAL A 43 -3.99 -2.19 -16.75
C VAL A 43 -4.70 -2.15 -18.10
N MET A 44 -6.00 -2.48 -18.12
CA MET A 44 -6.82 -2.06 -19.26
C MET A 44 -6.99 -0.55 -19.13
N LEU A 45 -6.23 0.20 -19.92
CA LEU A 45 -6.53 1.60 -20.20
C LEU A 45 -7.87 1.67 -20.98
N PRO A 46 -8.69 2.69 -20.72
CA PRO A 46 -10.03 2.83 -21.30
C PRO A 46 -10.04 2.88 -22.83
#